data_AF-A0A383B6W2-F1
#
_entry.id   AF-A0A383B6W2-F1
#
_cell.length_a   1.000
_cell.length_b   1.000
_cell.length_c   1.000
_cell.angle_alpha   90.00
_cell.angle_beta   90.00
_cell.angle_gamma   90.00
#
_symmetry.space_group_name_H-M   'P 1'
#
loop_
_entity.id
_entity.type
_entity.pdbx_description
1 polymer ?
#
loop_
_entity_poly.entity_id
_entity_poly.type
_entity_poly.pdbx_seq_one_letter_code
_entity_poly.pdbx_strand_id
1 'polypeptide(L)'
;QTHWYVDTTGSDAQGSGIEASPLATIQTAINATTEGDTVSVAAGTYVENVTITTNLILMSESGPATTIIDGNLTEHIISIESASVKVDGFTVQNGQGNDESYDGSTGGVIEVYSMGEEEEIVLENILFIEPGETNIGSLVFNSHSNTNIIIDHCTFADNSVSALHTWYPGTFYVSNSIFLLGSASLEQGLGVEDTISFSLLYPWDDGVNQDPTITNTCIFGLNPLFVDVANDDYHLADWSPCIGAGT
;
A
#
# COMPACT_ATOMS: atom_id res chain seq x y z
N GLN A 1 3.14 -11.83 -20.37
CA GLN A 1 3.25 -12.55 -19.10
C GLN A 1 4.57 -13.30 -19.05
N THR A 2 5.63 -12.52 -18.91
CA THR A 2 6.97 -12.89 -18.49
C THR A 2 7.06 -12.66 -16.98
N HIS A 3 7.95 -13.40 -16.32
CA HIS A 3 8.28 -13.18 -14.91
C HIS A 3 9.68 -12.59 -14.83
N TRP A 4 9.81 -11.49 -14.07
CA TRP A 4 11.05 -10.79 -13.79
C TRP A 4 11.41 -11.02 -12.32
N TYR A 5 12.65 -11.38 -12.05
CA TYR A 5 13.13 -11.66 -10.68
C TYR A 5 14.10 -10.58 -10.22
N VAL A 6 13.90 -10.12 -8.99
CA VAL A 6 14.70 -9.09 -8.33
C VAL A 6 15.26 -9.64 -7.02
N ASP A 7 16.56 -9.46 -6.78
CA ASP A 7 17.26 -9.89 -5.56
C ASP A 7 18.32 -8.84 -5.22
N THR A 8 18.49 -8.49 -3.94
CA THR A 8 19.52 -7.55 -3.49
C THR A 8 20.96 -7.96 -3.87
N THR A 9 21.18 -9.23 -4.19
CA THR A 9 22.45 -9.80 -4.66
C THR A 9 22.54 -9.93 -6.19
N GLY A 10 21.49 -9.51 -6.90
CA GLY A 10 21.40 -9.48 -8.36
C GLY A 10 22.26 -8.40 -9.01
N SER A 11 22.02 -8.15 -10.30
CA SER A 11 22.73 -7.09 -11.04
C SER A 11 21.88 -6.49 -12.14
N ASP A 12 21.76 -5.16 -12.19
CA ASP A 12 21.08 -4.48 -13.30
C ASP A 12 21.94 -4.42 -14.58
N ALA A 13 23.26 -4.60 -14.43
CA ALA A 13 24.19 -4.54 -15.56
C ALA A 13 24.43 -5.91 -16.21
N GLN A 14 24.25 -7.01 -15.46
CA GLN A 14 24.51 -8.37 -15.93
C GLN A 14 23.35 -9.35 -15.70
N GLY A 15 22.42 -9.03 -14.80
CA GLY A 15 21.23 -9.82 -14.55
C GLY A 15 20.35 -9.83 -15.79
N SER A 16 19.81 -11.00 -16.11
CA SER A 16 18.87 -11.15 -17.23
C SER A 16 17.41 -11.13 -16.78
N GLY A 17 17.14 -10.90 -15.49
CA GLY A 17 15.80 -10.85 -14.92
C GLY A 17 15.13 -12.21 -14.74
N ILE A 18 15.90 -13.30 -14.83
CA ILE A 18 15.41 -14.65 -14.53
C ILE A 18 15.83 -15.02 -13.10
N GLU A 19 15.17 -15.99 -12.47
CA GLU A 19 15.46 -16.45 -11.11
C GLU A 19 16.95 -16.78 -10.88
N ALA A 20 17.62 -17.41 -11.85
CA ALA A 20 19.04 -17.75 -11.76
C ALA A 20 20.02 -16.58 -12.01
N SER A 21 19.52 -15.44 -12.48
CA SER A 21 20.31 -14.23 -12.79
C SER A 21 19.41 -12.99 -12.61
N PRO A 22 19.01 -12.68 -11.36
CA PRO A 22 18.03 -11.65 -11.06
C PRO A 22 18.60 -10.25 -11.30
N LEU A 23 17.70 -9.29 -11.49
CA LEU A 23 18.02 -7.86 -11.47
C LEU A 23 18.26 -7.42 -10.01
N ALA A 24 19.00 -6.34 -9.82
CA ALA A 24 19.31 -5.82 -8.48
C ALA A 24 18.20 -4.90 -7.95
N THR A 25 17.55 -4.16 -8.85
CA THR A 25 16.56 -3.12 -8.49
C THR A 25 15.17 -3.44 -9.02
N ILE A 26 14.16 -3.04 -8.26
CA ILE A 26 12.75 -3.17 -8.61
C ILE A 26 12.43 -2.32 -9.84
N GLN A 27 12.92 -1.08 -9.91
CA GLN A 27 12.66 -0.22 -11.05
C GLN A 27 13.24 -0.78 -12.36
N THR A 28 14.42 -1.42 -12.33
CA THR A 28 14.99 -2.02 -13.55
C THR A 28 14.11 -3.17 -14.05
N ALA A 29 13.54 -3.97 -13.15
CA ALA A 29 12.60 -5.02 -13.52
C ALA A 29 11.29 -4.45 -14.09
N ILE A 30 10.71 -3.44 -13.43
CA ILE A 30 9.52 -2.72 -13.93
C ILE A 30 9.76 -2.19 -15.35
N ASN A 31 10.89 -1.53 -15.59
CA ASN A 31 11.26 -1.00 -16.90
C ASN A 31 11.37 -2.06 -18.00
N ALA A 32 11.60 -3.32 -17.62
CA ALA A 32 11.71 -4.45 -18.54
C ALA A 32 10.37 -5.14 -18.80
N THR A 33 9.33 -4.84 -18.01
CA THR A 33 8.00 -5.43 -18.16
C THR A 33 7.29 -5.00 -19.43
N THR A 34 6.37 -5.86 -19.85
CA THR A 34 5.31 -5.57 -20.82
C THR A 34 3.96 -5.92 -20.20
N GLU A 35 2.87 -5.51 -20.86
CA GLU A 35 1.49 -5.68 -20.37
C GLU A 35 1.20 -7.06 -19.76
N GLY A 36 0.82 -7.03 -18.48
CA GLY A 36 0.43 -8.18 -17.66
C GLY A 36 1.60 -9.02 -17.14
N ASP A 37 2.84 -8.56 -17.22
CA ASP A 37 3.99 -9.25 -16.65
C ASP A 37 3.99 -9.22 -15.11
N THR A 38 4.84 -10.06 -14.52
CA THR A 38 5.02 -10.14 -13.06
C THR A 38 6.46 -9.80 -12.69
N VAL A 39 6.65 -9.01 -11.64
CA VAL A 39 7.92 -8.73 -10.98
C VAL A 39 7.87 -9.42 -9.60
N SER A 40 8.71 -10.44 -9.41
CA SER A 40 8.89 -11.18 -8.17
C SER A 40 10.14 -10.68 -7.45
N VAL A 41 9.98 -10.24 -6.20
CA VAL A 41 11.02 -9.60 -5.41
C VAL A 41 11.39 -10.49 -4.22
N ALA A 42 12.66 -10.91 -4.17
CA ALA A 42 13.18 -11.73 -3.09
C ALA A 42 13.23 -10.94 -1.76
N ALA A 43 13.40 -11.66 -0.65
CA ALA A 43 13.57 -11.02 0.66
C ALA A 43 14.78 -10.07 0.65
N GLY A 44 14.60 -8.88 1.21
CA GLY A 44 15.61 -7.83 1.26
C GLY A 44 15.01 -6.46 1.52
N THR A 45 15.89 -5.48 1.73
CA THR A 45 15.53 -4.07 1.79
C THR A 45 15.98 -3.38 0.52
N TYR A 46 15.03 -2.82 -0.21
CA TYR A 46 15.23 -2.12 -1.47
C TYR A 46 15.03 -0.62 -1.21
N VAL A 47 16.12 0.13 -1.21
CA VAL A 47 16.07 1.59 -1.05
C VAL A 47 15.79 2.22 -2.41
N GLU A 48 14.52 2.37 -2.73
CA GLU A 48 14.03 2.78 -4.05
C GLU A 48 12.72 3.57 -3.94
N ASN A 49 12.51 4.48 -4.89
CA ASN A 49 11.21 5.05 -5.23
C ASN A 49 10.89 4.55 -6.65
N VAL A 50 9.77 3.84 -6.82
CA VAL A 50 9.43 3.17 -8.08
C VAL A 50 8.23 3.79 -8.75
N THR A 51 8.29 3.90 -10.07
CA THR A 51 7.21 4.37 -10.94
C THR A 51 6.75 3.23 -11.85
N ILE A 52 5.44 2.97 -11.84
CA ILE A 52 4.79 1.92 -12.62
C ILE A 52 3.83 2.57 -13.62
N THR A 53 4.14 2.41 -14.92
CA THR A 53 3.35 2.97 -16.03
C THR A 53 2.77 1.89 -16.95
N THR A 54 2.75 0.63 -16.50
CA THR A 54 2.35 -0.54 -17.31
C THR A 54 1.63 -1.52 -16.42
N ASN A 55 0.60 -2.19 -16.97
CA ASN A 55 -0.17 -3.14 -16.18
C ASN A 55 0.73 -4.31 -15.77
N LEU A 56 0.88 -4.54 -14.47
CA LEU A 56 1.76 -5.60 -13.95
C LEU A 56 1.32 -6.08 -12.57
N ILE A 57 1.91 -7.20 -12.16
CA ILE A 57 1.87 -7.68 -10.77
C ILE A 57 3.26 -7.46 -10.17
N LEU A 58 3.37 -6.65 -9.13
CA LEU A 58 4.55 -6.52 -8.30
C LEU A 58 4.31 -7.31 -7.03
N MET A 59 5.10 -8.36 -6.78
CA MET A 59 4.89 -9.24 -5.63
C MET A 59 6.18 -9.62 -4.94
N SER A 60 6.11 -9.70 -3.62
CA SER A 60 7.15 -10.26 -2.77
C SER A 60 7.13 -11.79 -2.81
N GLU A 61 8.30 -12.42 -2.77
CA GLU A 61 8.43 -13.87 -2.65
C GLU A 61 8.36 -14.36 -1.20
N SER A 62 8.55 -13.47 -0.22
CA SER A 62 8.71 -13.80 1.21
C SER A 62 7.79 -13.02 2.15
N GLY A 63 6.87 -12.23 1.60
CA GLY A 63 5.90 -11.43 2.35
C GLY A 63 6.50 -10.18 3.04
N PRO A 64 5.64 -9.39 3.70
CA PRO A 64 5.99 -8.05 4.16
C PRO A 64 7.05 -8.06 5.26
N ALA A 65 7.11 -9.12 6.08
CA ALA A 65 8.06 -9.25 7.18
C ALA A 65 9.54 -9.24 6.76
N THR A 66 9.84 -9.53 5.49
CA THR A 66 11.24 -9.64 5.02
C THR A 66 11.52 -8.98 3.67
N THR A 67 10.49 -8.50 2.97
CA THR A 67 10.65 -7.75 1.71
C THR A 67 10.16 -6.33 1.91
N ILE A 68 11.11 -5.40 1.97
CA ILE A 68 10.90 -4.00 2.36
C ILE A 68 11.26 -3.12 1.17
N ILE A 69 10.35 -2.22 0.78
CA ILE A 69 10.66 -1.09 -0.10
C ILE A 69 10.77 0.15 0.79
N ASP A 70 11.94 0.74 0.85
CA ASP A 70 12.29 1.86 1.72
C ASP A 70 12.45 3.13 0.89
N GLY A 71 11.55 4.10 1.09
CA GLY A 71 11.55 5.37 0.40
C GLY A 71 12.63 6.35 0.86
N ASN A 72 13.40 6.00 1.89
CA ASN A 72 14.52 6.76 2.46
C ASN A 72 14.20 8.26 2.72
N LEU A 73 12.94 8.56 3.02
CA LEU A 73 12.44 9.90 3.34
C LEU A 73 12.66 10.91 2.21
N THR A 74 12.60 10.49 0.95
CA THR A 74 12.83 11.39 -0.20
C THR A 74 11.56 11.76 -0.95
N GLU A 75 10.77 10.77 -1.36
CA GLU A 75 9.53 10.93 -2.15
C GLU A 75 8.54 9.78 -1.84
N HIS A 76 7.42 9.68 -2.58
CA HIS A 76 6.54 8.51 -2.53
C HIS A 76 7.32 7.23 -2.85
N ILE A 77 6.94 6.08 -2.28
CA ILE A 77 7.65 4.82 -2.50
C ILE A 77 7.22 4.19 -3.82
N ILE A 78 5.92 4.15 -4.08
CA ILE A 78 5.35 3.59 -5.29
C ILE A 78 4.44 4.65 -5.93
N SER A 79 4.74 5.07 -7.15
CA SER A 79 3.82 5.83 -8.01
C SER A 79 3.26 4.93 -9.10
N ILE A 80 1.94 4.85 -9.17
CA ILE A 80 1.22 4.13 -10.23
C ILE A 80 0.59 5.17 -11.15
N GLU A 81 1.01 5.19 -12.41
CA GLU A 81 0.59 6.19 -13.39
C GLU A 81 -0.21 5.54 -14.53
N SER A 82 -1.53 5.70 -14.45
CA SER A 82 -2.51 5.25 -15.44
C SER A 82 -2.35 3.79 -15.87
N ALA A 83 -2.25 2.90 -14.87
CA ALA A 83 -2.01 1.47 -15.05
C ALA A 83 -2.79 0.65 -14.02
N SER A 84 -3.29 -0.52 -14.44
CA SER A 84 -3.85 -1.53 -13.56
C SER A 84 -2.73 -2.37 -12.93
N VAL A 85 -2.58 -2.27 -11.61
CA VAL A 85 -1.44 -2.82 -10.88
C VAL A 85 -1.92 -3.61 -9.67
N LYS A 86 -1.35 -4.80 -9.48
CA LYS A 86 -1.39 -5.49 -8.19
C LYS A 86 -0.05 -5.33 -7.47
N VAL A 87 -0.08 -4.89 -6.22
CA VAL A 87 1.08 -4.88 -5.30
C VAL A 87 0.79 -5.83 -4.15
N ASP A 88 1.69 -6.80 -3.90
CA ASP A 88 1.46 -7.89 -2.95
C ASP A 88 2.66 -8.18 -2.05
N GLY A 89 2.46 -8.10 -0.74
CA GLY A 89 3.35 -8.72 0.23
C GLY A 89 4.59 -7.90 0.60
N PHE A 90 4.48 -6.58 0.64
CA PHE A 90 5.61 -5.68 0.97
C PHE A 90 5.39 -4.95 2.30
N THR A 91 6.47 -4.75 3.04
CA THR A 91 6.54 -3.59 3.92
C THR A 91 6.97 -2.40 3.07
N VAL A 92 6.23 -1.31 3.20
CA VAL A 92 6.55 -0.01 2.60
C VAL A 92 6.78 0.97 3.73
N GLN A 93 7.97 1.58 3.76
CA GLN A 93 8.39 2.42 4.87
C GLN A 93 9.21 3.63 4.44
N ASN A 94 9.20 4.67 5.29
CA ASN A 94 9.97 5.89 5.09
C ASN A 94 9.64 6.59 3.75
N GLY A 95 8.38 6.55 3.33
CA GLY A 95 7.87 7.38 2.24
C GLY A 95 7.71 8.83 2.71
N GLN A 96 8.00 9.79 1.83
CA GLN A 96 7.83 11.20 2.15
C GLN A 96 7.17 11.96 0.99
N GLY A 97 6.14 12.74 1.29
CA GLY A 97 5.55 13.68 0.35
C GLY A 97 6.51 14.79 -0.07
N ASN A 98 6.39 15.26 -1.32
CA ASN A 98 7.14 16.42 -1.79
C ASN A 98 6.39 17.72 -1.42
N ASP A 99 7.01 18.54 -0.56
CA ASP A 99 6.50 19.85 -0.12
C ASP A 99 6.40 20.90 -1.25
N GLU A 100 6.99 20.66 -2.44
CA GLU A 100 7.11 21.68 -3.50
C GLU A 100 5.90 21.78 -4.46
N SER A 101 4.86 20.95 -4.31
CA SER A 101 3.64 21.10 -5.11
C SER A 101 2.83 22.33 -4.66
N TYR A 102 2.40 23.16 -5.61
CA TYR A 102 1.79 24.49 -5.39
C TYR A 102 0.47 24.50 -4.57
N ASP A 103 -0.02 23.31 -4.22
CA ASP A 103 -1.26 23.03 -3.51
C ASP A 103 -1.06 22.32 -2.15
N GLY A 104 0.18 21.95 -1.79
CA GLY A 104 0.49 21.25 -0.54
C GLY A 104 0.08 19.77 -0.53
N SER A 105 0.06 19.11 -1.70
CA SER A 105 -0.73 17.90 -1.97
C SER A 105 0.05 16.65 -2.38
N THR A 106 1.36 16.53 -2.21
CA THR A 106 2.00 15.22 -2.46
C THR A 106 2.48 14.64 -1.14
N GLY A 107 2.05 13.42 -0.81
CA GLY A 107 2.36 12.80 0.47
C GLY A 107 1.60 11.50 0.65
N GLY A 108 2.04 10.48 -0.09
CA GLY A 108 1.59 9.09 0.00
C GLY A 108 2.79 8.16 0.08
N VAL A 109 2.64 7.04 0.77
CA VAL A 109 3.57 5.91 0.63
C VAL A 109 3.39 5.29 -0.74
N ILE A 110 2.13 5.11 -1.15
CA ILE A 110 1.75 4.76 -2.51
C ILE A 110 0.85 5.87 -3.05
N GLU A 111 1.24 6.42 -4.20
CA GLU A 111 0.47 7.39 -4.95
C GLU A 111 -0.08 6.73 -6.22
N VAL A 112 -1.36 6.96 -6.49
CA VAL A 112 -2.01 6.51 -7.71
C VAL A 112 -2.51 7.72 -8.49
N TYR A 113 -1.97 7.87 -9.69
CA TYR A 113 -2.35 8.89 -10.65
C TYR A 113 -3.05 8.27 -11.85
N SER A 114 -4.37 8.40 -11.90
CA SER A 114 -5.20 7.80 -12.96
C SER A 114 -5.76 8.88 -13.88
N MET A 115 -5.42 8.77 -15.17
CA MET A 115 -5.97 9.59 -16.26
C MET A 115 -6.85 8.78 -17.23
N GLY A 116 -6.94 7.46 -17.05
CA GLY A 116 -7.63 6.54 -17.95
C GLY A 116 -9.12 6.32 -17.66
N GLU A 117 -9.78 5.56 -18.54
CA GLU A 117 -11.10 4.97 -18.28
C GLU A 117 -10.89 3.49 -17.91
N GLU A 118 -11.34 3.07 -16.71
CA GLU A 118 -11.36 1.68 -16.21
C GLU A 118 -10.00 1.06 -15.83
N GLU A 119 -9.42 1.55 -14.73
CA GLU A 119 -8.21 0.96 -14.11
C GLU A 119 -8.57 0.16 -12.84
N GLU A 120 -7.78 -0.87 -12.52
CA GLU A 120 -7.92 -1.64 -11.28
C GLU A 120 -6.61 -1.67 -10.51
N ILE A 121 -6.64 -1.16 -9.28
CA ILE A 121 -5.52 -1.18 -8.35
C ILE A 121 -5.82 -2.18 -7.25
N VAL A 122 -4.94 -3.15 -7.04
CA VAL A 122 -5.06 -4.16 -5.99
C VAL A 122 -3.86 -4.06 -5.05
N LEU A 123 -4.11 -3.77 -3.79
CA LEU A 123 -3.10 -3.73 -2.73
C LEU A 123 -3.39 -4.86 -1.76
N GLU A 124 -2.53 -5.86 -1.73
CA GLU A 124 -2.68 -7.06 -0.92
C GLU A 124 -1.50 -7.24 0.04
N ASN A 125 -1.80 -7.58 1.29
CA ASN A 125 -0.76 -8.00 2.26
C ASN A 125 0.37 -6.96 2.41
N ILE A 126 0.01 -5.67 2.41
CA ILE A 126 0.95 -4.56 2.55
C ILE A 126 0.98 -4.08 4.01
N LEU A 127 2.18 -3.87 4.53
CA LEU A 127 2.41 -3.22 5.82
C LEU A 127 2.97 -1.81 5.58
N PHE A 128 2.23 -0.79 5.98
CA PHE A 128 2.64 0.61 5.90
C PHE A 128 3.25 1.04 7.24
N ILE A 129 4.53 1.45 7.24
CA ILE A 129 5.25 1.92 8.45
C ILE A 129 5.85 3.29 8.15
N GLU A 130 5.24 4.35 8.67
CA GLU A 130 5.69 5.72 8.36
C GLU A 130 6.00 6.56 9.60
N PRO A 131 7.10 7.34 9.59
CA PRO A 131 7.56 8.10 10.75
C PRO A 131 6.71 9.35 11.07
N GLY A 132 5.82 9.80 10.16
CA GLY A 132 4.73 10.72 10.47
C GLY A 132 4.82 12.19 10.01
N GLU A 133 3.64 12.83 10.07
CA GLU A 133 3.23 14.25 9.93
C GLU A 133 3.41 15.00 8.60
N THR A 134 4.33 14.63 7.70
CA THR A 134 4.43 15.33 6.39
C THR A 134 3.59 14.71 5.29
N ASN A 135 3.09 13.49 5.47
CA ASN A 135 2.29 12.78 4.46
C ASN A 135 0.80 13.07 4.66
N ILE A 136 0.14 13.54 3.60
CA ILE A 136 -1.31 13.78 3.58
C ILE A 136 -2.13 12.48 3.69
N GLY A 137 -1.53 11.35 3.28
CA GLY A 137 -2.15 10.03 3.19
C GLY A 137 -1.08 8.94 3.27
N SER A 138 -1.41 7.71 3.67
CA SER A 138 -0.55 6.55 3.36
C SER A 138 -0.78 6.06 1.94
N LEU A 139 -2.05 6.04 1.54
CA LEU A 139 -2.47 5.87 0.16
C LEU A 139 -3.11 7.14 -0.34
N VAL A 140 -2.54 7.70 -1.41
CA VAL A 140 -3.04 8.91 -2.04
C VAL A 140 -3.53 8.60 -3.43
N PHE A 141 -4.80 8.93 -3.70
CA PHE A 141 -5.45 8.70 -4.98
C PHE A 141 -5.82 10.02 -5.66
N ASN A 142 -5.12 10.27 -6.76
CA ASN A 142 -5.35 11.35 -7.70
C ASN A 142 -5.95 10.74 -8.98
N SER A 143 -7.22 10.35 -8.93
CA SER A 143 -7.87 9.57 -9.98
C SER A 143 -9.02 10.33 -10.67
N HIS A 144 -9.47 9.81 -11.82
CA HIS A 144 -10.78 10.15 -12.38
C HIS A 144 -11.76 9.00 -12.09
N SER A 145 -13.06 9.30 -12.09
CA SER A 145 -14.16 8.55 -11.43
C SER A 145 -14.36 7.05 -11.72
N ASN A 146 -13.51 6.39 -12.52
CA ASN A 146 -13.74 5.04 -13.04
C ASN A 146 -12.65 4.01 -12.64
N THR A 147 -11.79 4.31 -11.66
CA THR A 147 -10.83 3.31 -11.12
C THR A 147 -11.49 2.46 -10.02
N ASN A 148 -11.23 1.16 -9.96
CA ASN A 148 -11.51 0.34 -8.78
C ASN A 148 -10.24 0.21 -7.93
N ILE A 149 -10.38 0.41 -6.63
CA ILE A 149 -9.28 0.26 -5.67
C ILE A 149 -9.67 -0.83 -4.69
N ILE A 150 -8.90 -1.91 -4.67
CA ILE A 150 -9.09 -3.06 -3.78
C ILE A 150 -7.93 -3.07 -2.79
N ILE A 151 -8.24 -3.01 -1.50
CA ILE A 151 -7.27 -3.04 -0.41
C ILE A 151 -7.64 -4.21 0.49
N ASP A 152 -6.77 -5.21 0.55
CA ASP A 152 -7.06 -6.46 1.24
C ASP A 152 -5.86 -6.95 2.07
N HIS A 153 -6.12 -7.41 3.29
CA HIS A 153 -5.07 -7.88 4.22
C HIS A 153 -3.95 -6.86 4.50
N CYS A 154 -4.24 -5.56 4.42
CA CYS A 154 -3.25 -4.52 4.64
C CYS A 154 -3.24 -4.05 6.10
N THR A 155 -2.07 -3.64 6.60
CA THR A 155 -1.91 -3.05 7.94
C THR A 155 -1.35 -1.64 7.80
N PHE A 156 -2.12 -0.65 8.25
CA PHE A 156 -1.75 0.75 8.29
C PHE A 156 -1.23 1.08 9.68
N ALA A 157 0.09 0.96 9.84
CA ALA A 157 0.83 1.32 11.05
C ALA A 157 1.56 2.66 10.89
N ASP A 158 0.87 3.62 10.28
CA ASP A 158 1.39 4.94 9.97
C ASP A 158 1.00 6.00 11.00
N ASN A 159 1.65 7.16 10.89
CA ASN A 159 1.25 8.42 11.55
C ASN A 159 1.03 9.53 10.51
N SER A 160 0.52 9.18 9.34
CA SER A 160 0.11 10.09 8.27
C SER A 160 -1.15 10.88 8.70
N VAL A 161 -1.45 11.96 7.97
CA VAL A 161 -2.65 12.76 8.23
C VAL A 161 -3.92 11.91 8.02
N SER A 162 -3.94 11.09 6.97
CA SER A 162 -4.90 10.00 6.83
C SER A 162 -4.29 8.68 6.34
N ALA A 163 -4.96 7.55 6.55
CA ALA A 163 -4.54 6.30 5.90
C ALA A 163 -4.92 6.31 4.41
N LEU A 164 -6.16 6.74 4.12
CA LEU A 164 -6.70 6.85 2.77
C LEU A 164 -6.95 8.32 2.43
N HIS A 165 -6.41 8.82 1.33
CA HIS A 165 -6.64 10.20 0.89
C HIS A 165 -7.02 10.22 -0.58
N THR A 166 -8.10 10.91 -0.93
CA THR A 166 -8.58 11.01 -2.31
C THR A 166 -9.30 12.33 -2.58
N TRP A 167 -9.03 12.94 -3.72
CA TRP A 167 -9.75 14.16 -4.17
C TRP A 167 -10.88 13.86 -5.16
N TYR A 168 -10.69 12.81 -5.95
CA TYR A 168 -11.60 12.41 -7.02
C TYR A 168 -11.58 10.88 -7.07
N PRO A 169 -12.26 10.22 -6.13
CA PRO A 169 -12.13 8.78 -5.96
C PRO A 169 -12.67 8.01 -7.15
N GLY A 170 -11.91 6.99 -7.54
CA GLY A 170 -12.51 5.74 -8.00
C GLY A 170 -13.16 5.00 -6.82
N THR A 171 -13.80 3.86 -7.03
CA THR A 171 -14.50 3.16 -5.92
C THR A 171 -13.53 2.31 -5.10
N PHE A 172 -13.56 2.47 -3.78
CA PHE A 172 -12.73 1.74 -2.81
C PHE A 172 -13.48 0.56 -2.21
N TYR A 173 -12.79 -0.58 -2.19
CA TYR A 173 -13.20 -1.81 -1.52
C TYR A 173 -12.10 -2.23 -0.56
N VAL A 174 -12.27 -1.91 0.71
CA VAL A 174 -11.34 -2.26 1.79
C VAL A 174 -11.89 -3.46 2.56
N SER A 175 -11.09 -4.52 2.65
CA SER A 175 -11.40 -5.72 3.42
C SER A 175 -10.21 -6.23 4.22
N ASN A 176 -10.51 -6.99 5.28
CA ASN A 176 -9.52 -7.75 6.06
C ASN A 176 -8.30 -6.95 6.52
N SER A 177 -8.45 -5.64 6.67
CA SER A 177 -7.35 -4.71 6.89
C SER A 177 -7.36 -4.15 8.31
N ILE A 178 -6.21 -3.68 8.78
CA ILE A 178 -6.03 -3.18 10.14
C ILE A 178 -5.54 -1.74 10.06
N PHE A 179 -6.25 -0.82 10.72
CA PHE A 179 -5.89 0.59 10.79
C PHE A 179 -5.49 0.94 12.22
N LEU A 180 -4.24 1.37 12.42
CA LEU A 180 -3.65 1.74 13.71
C LEU A 180 -3.64 3.25 13.97
N LEU A 181 -4.67 3.93 13.51
CA LEU A 181 -4.81 5.38 13.56
C LEU A 181 -6.19 5.77 14.08
N GLY A 182 -6.27 6.98 14.64
CA GLY A 182 -7.52 7.51 15.15
C GLY A 182 -8.57 7.62 14.04
N SER A 183 -9.84 7.47 14.40
CA SER A 183 -10.95 7.45 13.43
C SER A 183 -11.01 8.71 12.54
N ALA A 184 -10.57 9.88 13.05
CA ALA A 184 -10.48 11.12 12.27
C ALA A 184 -9.40 11.12 11.17
N SER A 185 -8.44 10.19 11.24
CA SER A 185 -7.38 10.00 10.24
C SER A 185 -7.66 8.81 9.33
N LEU A 186 -8.78 8.10 9.49
CA LEU A 186 -9.03 6.90 8.68
C LEU A 186 -8.99 7.21 7.18
N GLU A 187 -9.68 8.29 6.80
CA GLU A 187 -9.84 8.66 5.42
C GLU A 187 -10.05 10.16 5.24
N GLN A 188 -9.78 10.64 4.03
CA GLN A 188 -10.27 11.91 3.52
C GLN A 188 -10.74 11.74 2.09
N GLY A 189 -12.04 11.94 1.88
CA GLY A 189 -12.64 12.06 0.55
C GLY A 189 -13.28 10.77 0.03
N LEU A 190 -13.38 9.71 0.84
CA LEU A 190 -14.16 8.54 0.46
C LEU A 190 -15.66 8.89 0.39
N GLY A 191 -16.36 8.27 -0.56
CA GLY A 191 -17.77 8.45 -0.83
C GLY A 191 -18.66 7.31 -0.31
N VAL A 192 -19.97 7.48 -0.51
CA VAL A 192 -21.01 6.50 -0.11
C VAL A 192 -20.85 5.10 -0.72
N GLU A 193 -20.27 5.01 -1.92
CA GLU A 193 -20.06 3.74 -2.64
C GLU A 193 -18.81 3.00 -2.14
N ASP A 194 -17.94 3.68 -1.38
CA ASP A 194 -16.73 3.09 -0.82
C ASP A 194 -17.09 2.24 0.40
N THR A 195 -16.42 1.10 0.52
CA THR A 195 -16.71 0.12 1.57
C THR A 195 -15.48 -0.21 2.39
N ILE A 196 -15.67 -0.26 3.71
CA ILE A 196 -14.70 -0.82 4.65
C ILE A 196 -15.40 -1.94 5.40
N SER A 197 -14.92 -3.17 5.24
CA SER A 197 -15.56 -4.37 5.79
C SER A 197 -14.53 -5.33 6.39
N PHE A 198 -14.95 -6.17 7.34
CA PHE A 198 -14.10 -7.21 7.95
C PHE A 198 -12.75 -6.69 8.47
N SER A 199 -12.68 -5.39 8.76
CA SER A 199 -11.44 -4.67 9.08
C SER A 199 -11.45 -4.26 10.55
N LEU A 200 -10.27 -4.09 11.14
CA LEU A 200 -10.13 -3.61 12.51
C LEU A 200 -9.67 -2.15 12.51
N LEU A 201 -10.42 -1.30 13.21
CA LEU A 201 -10.16 0.14 13.35
C LEU A 201 -9.77 0.45 14.80
N TYR A 202 -8.52 0.85 15.04
CA TYR A 202 -7.97 1.06 16.37
C TYR A 202 -6.95 2.22 16.43
N PRO A 203 -7.09 3.19 17.36
CA PRO A 203 -8.21 3.37 18.27
C PRO A 203 -9.46 3.86 17.52
N TRP A 204 -10.64 3.48 18.01
CA TRP A 204 -11.91 4.01 17.49
C TRP A 204 -12.49 5.03 18.48
N ASP A 205 -12.65 6.26 18.01
CA ASP A 205 -13.44 7.29 18.70
C ASP A 205 -14.76 7.48 17.94
N ASP A 206 -15.87 7.54 18.66
CA ASP A 206 -17.25 7.47 18.14
C ASP A 206 -17.73 8.76 17.44
N GLY A 207 -16.82 9.72 17.25
CA GLY A 207 -17.10 11.08 16.79
C GLY A 207 -17.10 11.31 15.27
N VAL A 208 -16.89 10.29 14.42
CA VAL A 208 -16.80 10.51 12.96
C VAL A 208 -18.19 10.48 12.30
N ASN A 209 -18.53 11.58 11.63
CA ASN A 209 -19.74 11.73 10.82
C ASN A 209 -19.52 11.14 9.42
N GLN A 210 -20.30 10.09 9.12
CA GLN A 210 -20.81 9.56 7.85
C GLN A 210 -19.97 9.64 6.55
N ASP A 211 -19.79 8.44 6.01
CA ASP A 211 -19.09 7.94 4.81
C ASP A 211 -17.56 7.89 4.92
N PRO A 212 -16.91 6.74 4.58
CA PRO A 212 -17.38 5.60 3.78
C PRO A 212 -18.39 4.67 4.48
N THR A 213 -19.00 3.75 3.72
CA THR A 213 -19.83 2.68 4.29
C THR A 213 -18.96 1.70 5.07
N ILE A 214 -18.62 2.06 6.31
CA ILE A 214 -18.00 1.15 7.27
C ILE A 214 -19.07 0.18 7.73
N THR A 215 -18.92 -1.09 7.35
CA THR A 215 -19.96 -2.09 7.59
C THR A 215 -19.96 -2.55 9.05
N ASN A 216 -21.06 -3.17 9.47
CA ASN A 216 -21.15 -3.80 10.80
C ASN A 216 -20.29 -5.07 10.95
N THR A 217 -19.51 -5.44 9.93
CA THR A 217 -18.55 -6.56 9.99
C THR A 217 -17.17 -6.11 10.48
N CYS A 218 -16.94 -4.81 10.64
CA CYS A 218 -15.70 -4.28 11.21
C CYS A 218 -15.63 -4.46 12.74
N ILE A 219 -14.39 -4.54 13.24
CA ILE A 219 -14.05 -4.53 14.67
C ILE A 219 -13.62 -3.13 15.07
N PHE A 220 -14.28 -2.55 16.07
CA PHE A 220 -14.02 -1.17 16.49
C PHE A 220 -13.36 -1.12 17.86
N GLY A 221 -12.24 -0.40 17.97
CA GLY A 221 -11.64 -0.02 19.25
C GLY A 221 -11.00 -1.15 20.05
N LEU A 222 -10.92 -2.36 19.52
CA LEU A 222 -10.15 -3.45 20.12
C LEU A 222 -8.70 -3.40 19.63
N ASN A 223 -7.76 -3.55 20.56
CA ASN A 223 -6.35 -3.66 20.19
C ASN A 223 -6.13 -4.90 19.31
N PRO A 224 -5.44 -4.81 18.16
CA PRO A 224 -5.17 -5.95 17.28
C PRO A 224 -4.29 -7.04 17.89
N LEU A 225 -3.53 -6.73 18.95
CA LEU A 225 -2.61 -7.65 19.63
C LEU A 225 -1.54 -8.21 18.68
N PHE A 226 -0.66 -7.33 18.19
CA PHE A 226 0.55 -7.73 17.49
C PHE A 226 1.60 -8.33 18.44
N VAL A 227 2.52 -9.11 17.88
CA VAL A 227 3.60 -9.79 18.62
C VAL A 227 4.55 -8.80 19.27
N ASP A 228 5.10 -7.84 18.51
CA ASP A 228 6.07 -6.87 19.05
C ASP A 228 6.17 -5.59 18.20
N VAL A 229 5.18 -4.70 18.35
CA VAL A 229 5.13 -3.38 17.67
C VAL A 229 6.37 -2.53 17.94
N ALA A 230 7.04 -2.70 19.10
CA ALA A 230 8.21 -1.88 19.44
C ALA A 230 9.45 -2.23 18.61
N ASN A 231 9.43 -3.37 17.91
CA ASN A 231 10.48 -3.83 17.00
C ASN A 231 9.93 -4.04 15.58
N ASP A 232 8.87 -3.32 15.21
CA ASP A 232 8.20 -3.39 13.90
C ASP A 232 7.67 -4.79 13.53
N ASP A 233 7.41 -5.65 14.52
CA ASP A 233 6.79 -6.96 14.32
C ASP A 233 5.26 -6.88 14.45
N TYR A 234 4.62 -6.68 13.30
CA TYR A 234 3.18 -6.59 13.14
C TYR A 234 2.51 -7.95 12.82
N HIS A 235 3.13 -9.08 13.16
CA HIS A 235 2.40 -10.35 13.14
C HIS A 235 1.32 -10.36 14.22
N LEU A 236 0.16 -10.94 13.92
CA LEU A 236 -0.91 -11.12 14.89
C LEU A 236 -0.53 -12.19 15.92
N ALA A 237 -0.71 -11.89 17.21
CA ALA A 237 -0.60 -12.90 18.26
C ALA A 237 -1.77 -13.90 18.19
N ASP A 238 -1.59 -15.12 18.72
CA ASP A 238 -2.56 -16.23 18.68
C ASP A 238 -3.98 -15.87 19.17
N TRP A 239 -4.11 -14.85 20.01
CA TRP A 239 -5.37 -14.39 20.61
C TRP A 239 -5.82 -13.02 20.09
N SER A 240 -5.28 -12.59 18.96
CA SER A 240 -5.73 -11.37 18.28
C SER A 240 -7.22 -11.44 17.95
N PRO A 241 -7.98 -10.35 18.16
CA PRO A 241 -9.37 -10.28 17.73
C PRO A 241 -9.53 -10.31 16.20
N CYS A 242 -8.45 -10.06 15.44
CA CYS A 242 -8.47 -10.14 13.98
C CYS A 242 -8.50 -11.58 13.47
N ILE A 243 -8.07 -12.56 14.28
CA ILE A 243 -8.04 -13.97 13.86
C ILE A 243 -9.47 -14.50 13.74
N GLY A 244 -9.87 -14.86 12.52
CA GLY A 244 -11.20 -15.42 12.23
C GLY A 244 -12.31 -14.39 12.05
N ALA A 245 -11.99 -13.09 11.98
CA ALA A 245 -12.97 -12.02 11.78
C ALA A 245 -13.47 -11.89 10.32
N GLY A 246 -12.78 -12.51 9.36
CA GLY A 246 -13.04 -12.40 7.91
C GLY A 246 -13.39 -13.72 7.19
N THR A 247 -13.98 -14.71 7.88
CA THR A 247 -14.42 -15.98 7.23
C THR A 247 -15.83 -15.93 6.66
#